data_AF-A0A2V7ZSB6-F1
#
_entry.id   AF-A0A2V7ZSB6-F1
#
_cell.length_a   1.000
_cell.length_b   1.000
_cell.length_c   1.000
_cell.angle_alpha   90.00
_cell.angle_beta   90.00
_cell.angle_gamma   90.00
#
_symmetry.space_group_name_H-M   'P 1'
#
loop_
_entity.id
_entity.type
_entity.pdbx_description
1 polymer ?
#
loop_
_entity_poly.entity_id
_entity_poly.type
_entity_poly.pdbx_seq_one_letter_code
_entity_poly.pdbx_strand_id
1 'polypeptide(L)' 'MITLAEPTDLDALRLRGEFLALPGLKVTPAQTARLLGIRLDHAVTILTDLERERFLMHADDGSYRRAHLCVVI' A
#
# COMPACT_ATOMS: atom_id res chain seq x y z
N MET A 1 15.30 -6.87 -21.57
CA MET A 1 15.73 -6.08 -20.39
C MET A 1 14.80 -6.48 -19.25
N ILE A 2 15.20 -7.45 -18.44
CA ILE A 2 14.43 -7.87 -17.27
C ILE A 2 14.75 -6.86 -16.17
N THR A 3 13.86 -5.89 -15.96
CA THR A 3 13.86 -5.09 -14.74
C THR A 3 13.68 -6.06 -13.58
N LEU A 4 14.75 -6.33 -12.84
CA LEU A 4 14.64 -6.93 -11.52
C LEU A 4 13.83 -5.90 -10.73
N ALA A 5 12.52 -6.11 -10.65
CA ALA A 5 11.69 -5.44 -9.66
C ALA A 5 12.44 -5.60 -8.32
N GLU A 6 12.91 -4.50 -7.77
CA GLU A 6 13.47 -4.50 -6.41
C GLU A 6 12.45 -5.20 -5.50
N PRO A 7 12.84 -5.92 -4.45
CA PRO A 7 11.90 -6.67 -3.61
C PRO A 7 10.68 -5.83 -3.17
N THR A 8 10.88 -4.52 -2.97
CA THR A 8 9.85 -3.50 -2.75
C THR A 8 8.74 -3.47 -3.81
N ASP A 9 9.06 -3.67 -5.08
CA ASP A 9 8.14 -3.56 -6.22
C ASP A 9 7.21 -4.78 -6.32
N LEU A 10 7.70 -5.99 -6.02
CA LEU A 10 6.87 -7.19 -5.92
C LEU A 10 5.92 -7.10 -4.72
N ASP A 11 6.42 -6.65 -3.58
CA ASP A 11 5.61 -6.45 -2.37
C ASP A 11 4.55 -5.37 -2.58
N ALA A 12 4.89 -4.27 -3.26
CA ALA A 12 3.94 -3.24 -3.66
C ALA A 12 2.88 -3.78 -4.63
N LEU A 13 3.26 -4.58 -5.63
CA LEU A 13 2.33 -5.20 -6.57
C LEU A 13 1.35 -6.14 -5.85
N ARG A 14 1.86 -6.95 -4.91
CA ARG A 14 1.03 -7.84 -4.10
C ARG A 14 0.04 -7.05 -3.24
N LEU A 15 0.51 -5.99 -2.59
CA LEU A 15 -0.34 -5.11 -1.78
C LEU A 15 -1.43 -4.43 -2.63
N ARG A 16 -1.10 -3.97 -3.84
CA ARG A 16 -2.10 -3.44 -4.80
C ARG A 16 -3.15 -4.50 -5.14
N GLY A 17 -2.75 -5.75 -5.34
CA GLY A 17 -3.65 -6.88 -5.56
C GLY A 17 -4.68 -7.04 -4.44
N GLU A 18 -4.24 -6.94 -3.18
CA GLU A 18 -5.13 -7.02 -2.02
C GLU A 18 -6.17 -5.88 -1.99
N PHE A 19 -5.74 -4.64 -2.27
CA PHE A 19 -6.65 -3.49 -2.35
C PHE A 19 -7.60 -3.54 -3.56
N LEU A 20 -7.22 -4.23 -4.64
CA LEU A 20 -8.09 -4.46 -5.79
C LEU A 20 -9.12 -5.56 -5.50
N ALA A 21 -8.70 -6.63 -4.83
CA ALA A 21 -9.59 -7.71 -4.40
C ALA A 21 -10.60 -7.26 -3.34
N LEU A 22 -10.18 -6.37 -2.43
CA LEU A 22 -10.99 -5.88 -1.31
C LEU A 22 -11.03 -4.34 -1.29
N PRO A 23 -12.00 -3.70 -1.99
CA PRO A 23 -12.06 -2.24 -2.12
C PRO A 23 -12.33 -1.48 -0.81
N GLY A 24 -12.76 -2.17 0.25
CA GLY A 24 -12.93 -1.63 1.60
C GLY A 24 -11.75 -1.88 2.55
N LEU A 25 -10.67 -2.49 2.06
CA LEU A 25 -9.51 -2.84 2.86
C LEU A 25 -8.84 -1.58 3.41
N LYS A 26 -8.59 -1.59 4.72
CA LYS A 26 -7.78 -0.61 5.43
C LYS A 26 -6.66 -1.36 6.14
N VAL A 27 -5.43 -0.90 5.97
CA VAL A 27 -4.27 -1.52 6.62
C VAL A 27 -3.41 -0.46 7.29
N THR A 28 -2.89 -0.80 8.47
CA THR A 28 -1.82 -0.02 9.11
C THR A 28 -0.45 -0.54 8.67
N PRO A 29 0.64 0.23 8.83
CA PRO A 29 1.99 -0.25 8.54
C PRO A 29 2.34 -1.57 9.23
N ALA A 30 1.88 -1.75 10.47
CA ALA A 30 2.07 -2.99 11.22
C ALA A 30 1.29 -4.17 10.63
N GLN A 31 0.08 -3.95 10.13
CA GLN A 31 -0.70 -4.98 9.44
C GLN A 31 -0.08 -5.34 8.09
N THR A 32 0.39 -4.37 7.32
CA THR A 32 1.10 -4.58 6.05
C THR A 32 2.37 -5.39 6.25
N ALA A 33 3.18 -5.05 7.26
CA ALA A 33 4.38 -5.81 7.61
C ALA A 33 4.07 -7.28 7.92
N ARG A 34 2.98 -7.55 8.65
CA ARG A 34 2.54 -8.93 8.94
C ARG A 34 1.98 -9.65 7.73
N LEU A 35 1.24 -8.97 6.87
CA LEU A 35 0.61 -9.53 5.68
C LEU A 35 1.65 -9.93 4.62
N LEU A 36 2.68 -9.11 4.45
CA LEU A 36 3.76 -9.34 3.49
C LEU A 36 4.95 -10.11 4.10
N GLY A 37 5.03 -10.22 5.42
CA GLY A 37 6.14 -10.87 6.11
C GLY A 37 7.44 -10.06 6.08
N ILE A 38 7.34 -8.72 6.00
CA ILE A 38 8.47 -7.80 5.85
C ILE A 38 8.69 -6.95 7.10
N ARG A 39 9.81 -6.21 7.14
CA ARG A 39 10.10 -5.27 8.22
C ARG A 39 9.13 -4.10 8.21
N LEU A 40 8.79 -3.58 9.40
CA LEU A 40 7.90 -2.43 9.55
C LEU A 40 8.39 -1.20 8.77
N ASP A 41 9.69 -0.91 8.84
CA ASP A 41 10.32 0.19 8.10
C ASP A 41 10.08 0.07 6.59
N HIS A 42 10.24 -1.14 6.05
CA HIS A 42 10.01 -1.41 4.63
C HIS A 42 8.53 -1.32 4.24
N ALA A 43 7.63 -1.78 5.12
CA ALA A 43 6.19 -1.61 4.94
C ALA A 43 5.78 -0.14 4.93
N VAL A 44 6.39 0.70 5.77
CA VAL A 44 6.18 2.15 5.76
C VAL A 44 6.66 2.75 4.44
N THR A 45 7.83 2.35 3.93
CA THR A 45 8.34 2.83 2.63
C THR A 45 7.36 2.51 1.50
N ILE A 46 6.88 1.26 1.41
CA ILE A 46 5.93 0.84 0.38
C ILE A 46 4.63 1.64 0.47
N LEU A 47 4.06 1.79 1.67
CA LEU A 47 2.81 2.54 1.85
C LEU A 47 2.97 4.02 1.49
N THR A 48 4.10 4.62 1.86
CA THR A 48 4.42 6.01 1.55
C THR A 48 4.58 6.24 0.05
N ASP A 49 5.24 5.33 -0.67
CA ASP A 49 5.36 5.43 -2.12
C ASP A 49 4.02 5.27 -2.82
N LEU A 50 3.18 4.32 -2.39
CA LEU A 50 1.82 4.16 -2.93
C LEU A 50 0.90 5.35 -2.62
N GLU A 51 1.12 6.04 -1.50
CA GLU A 51 0.45 7.30 -1.18
C GLU A 51 0.92 8.44 -2.09
N ARG A 52 2.22 8.56 -2.34
CA ARG A 52 2.79 9.55 -3.29
C ARG A 52 2.27 9.34 -4.72
N GLU A 53 2.08 8.09 -5.12
CA GLU A 53 1.45 7.70 -6.39
C GLU A 53 -0.07 7.95 -6.42
N ARG A 54 -0.68 8.43 -5.32
CA ARG A 54 -2.12 8.64 -5.15
C ARG A 54 -2.94 7.36 -5.29
N PHE A 55 -2.33 6.19 -5.13
CA PHE A 55 -3.05 4.91 -5.10
C PHE A 55 -3.67 4.68 -3.72
N LEU A 56 -2.94 5.06 -2.66
CA LEU A 56 -3.42 5.04 -1.28
C LEU A 56 -3.66 6.46 -0.76
N MET A 57 -4.55 6.55 0.22
CA MET A 57 -4.77 7.73 1.02
C MET A 57 -4.54 7.37 2.48
N HIS A 58 -3.71 8.18 3.16
CA HIS A 58 -3.56 8.12 4.59
C HIS A 58 -4.81 8.69 5.27
N ALA A 59 -5.33 7.98 6.26
CA ALA A 59 -6.41 8.45 7.12
C ALA A 59 -5.84 8.92 8.46
N ASP A 60 -6.54 9.85 9.13
CA ASP A 60 -6.12 10.43 10.41
C ASP A 60 -5.95 9.39 11.55
N ASP A 61 -6.49 8.18 11.38
CA ASP A 61 -6.31 7.06 12.31
C ASP A 61 -4.99 6.30 12.11
N GLY A 62 -4.13 6.74 11.17
CA GLY A 62 -2.88 6.07 10.83
C GLY A 62 -3.04 4.87 9.89
N SER A 63 -4.25 4.65 9.37
CA SER A 63 -4.53 3.60 8.39
C SER A 63 -4.39 4.10 6.96
N TYR A 64 -4.01 3.19 6.06
CA TYR A 64 -4.00 3.42 4.63
C TYR A 64 -5.18 2.72 4.00
N ARG A 65 -5.92 3.45 3.18
CA ARG A 65 -7.02 2.93 2.38
C ARG A 65 -6.78 3.23 0.91
N ARG A 66 -7.41 2.46 0.03
CA ARG A 66 -7.38 2.77 -1.41
C ARG A 66 -7.97 4.16 -1.64
N ALA A 67 -7.25 5.00 -2.39
CA ALA A 67 -7.77 6.26 -2.87
C ALA A 67 -8.85 5.96 -3.93
N HIS A 68 -10.07 5.67 -3.48
CA HIS A 68 -11.21 5.81 -4.35
C HIS A 68 -11.28 7.29 -4.69
N LEU A 69 -11.27 7.64 -5.98
CA LEU A 69 -11.45 9.01 -6.47
C LEU A 69 -12.59 9.66 -5.67
N CYS A 70 -12.23 10.40 -4.62
CA CYS A 70 -13.17 11.19 -3.87
C CYS A 70 -13.26 12.45 -4.73
N VAL A 71 -14.12 12.39 -5.75
CA VAL A 71 -14.59 13.58 -6.42
C VAL A 71 -15.39 14.34 -5.37
N VAL A 72 -14.70 15.20 -4.62
CA VAL A 72 -15.35 16.24 -3.83
C VAL A 72 -15.83 17.27 -4.84
N ILE A 73 -17.13 17.21 -5.16
CA ILE A 73 -17.88 18.26 -5.86
C ILE A 73 -18.25 19.36 -4.87
#